data_AF-A0A0Q6BTK8-F1
#
_entry.id   AF-A0A0Q6BTK8-F1
#
_cell.length_a   1.000
_cell.length_b   1.000
_cell.length_c   1.000
_cell.angle_alpha   90.00
_cell.angle_beta   90.00
_cell.angle_gamma   90.00
#
_symmetry.space_group_name_H-M   'P 1'
#
loop_
_entity.id
_entity.type
_entity.pdbx_description
1 polymer ?
#
loop_
_entity_poly.entity_id
_entity_poly.type
_entity_poly.pdbx_seq_one_letter_code
_entity_poly.pdbx_strand_id
1 'polypeptide(L)'
;MKRLATSTAAAAWMGFLGVFAAELLLDASLSGGLAASASGRWPVWIASHFDGLGPMLEPLNGSFQPLLALVCATLAIVFASGLHVIHRSRAADPGRAETLIGGGLAGVAILAVAARASGLPILPVEPGSSLVWVALALSAVALLFDRLVDTGDAQDDREFEASVSAIADSLARQTRLYTPSHTRSGHGRR
;
A
#
# COMPACT_ATOMS: atom_id res chain seq x y z
N MET A 1 3.47 -15.23 -3.03
CA MET A 1 2.89 -13.89 -2.88
C MET A 1 3.49 -13.29 -1.62
N LYS A 2 4.38 -12.30 -1.72
CA LYS A 2 5.31 -11.97 -0.61
C LYS A 2 4.77 -11.01 0.46
N ARG A 3 3.63 -10.33 0.26
CA ARG A 3 3.21 -9.20 1.13
C ARG A 3 1.68 -9.11 1.29
N LEU A 4 1.07 -10.15 1.87
CA LEU A 4 -0.39 -10.23 1.97
C LEU A 4 -0.96 -9.21 2.97
N ALA A 5 -0.30 -8.99 4.11
CA ALA A 5 -0.82 -8.14 5.18
C ALA A 5 -0.79 -6.65 4.81
N THR A 6 0.29 -6.17 4.20
CA THR A 6 0.38 -4.78 3.73
C THR A 6 -0.60 -4.51 2.59
N SER A 7 -0.74 -5.45 1.65
CA SER A 7 -1.66 -5.29 0.52
C SER A 7 -3.13 -5.26 0.97
N THR A 8 -3.52 -6.09 1.94
CA THR A 8 -4.88 -6.05 2.48
C THR A 8 -5.16 -4.75 3.23
N ALA A 9 -4.22 -4.31 4.07
CA ALA A 9 -4.35 -3.03 4.79
C ALA A 9 -4.44 -1.84 3.82
N ALA A 10 -3.57 -1.78 2.80
CA ALA A 10 -3.59 -0.72 1.79
C ALA A 10 -4.88 -0.74 0.96
N ALA A 11 -5.40 -1.93 0.60
CA ALA A 11 -6.66 -2.05 -0.13
C ALA A 11 -7.86 -1.60 0.71
N ALA A 12 -7.87 -1.90 2.01
CA ALA A 12 -8.91 -1.44 2.93
C ALA A 12 -8.91 0.09 3.04
N TRP A 13 -7.75 0.72 3.23
CA TRP A 13 -7.63 2.18 3.27
C TRP A 13 -8.00 2.84 1.95
N MET A 14 -7.56 2.28 0.81
CA MET A 14 -7.94 2.75 -0.52
C MET A 14 -9.46 2.72 -0.72
N GLY A 15 -10.11 1.60 -0.37
CA GLY A 15 -11.56 1.44 -0.50
C GLY A 15 -12.32 2.40 0.40
N PHE A 16 -11.94 2.48 1.68
CA PHE A 16 -12.55 3.39 2.64
C PHE A 16 -12.44 4.86 2.21
N LEU A 17 -11.23 5.32 1.88
CA LEU A 17 -10.99 6.71 1.45
C LEU A 17 -11.64 7.03 0.11
N GLY A 18 -11.69 6.08 -0.82
CA GLY A 18 -12.33 6.25 -2.12
C GLY A 18 -13.86 6.40 -2.01
N VAL A 19 -14.51 5.53 -1.23
CA VAL A 19 -15.94 5.63 -0.95
C VAL A 19 -16.24 6.94 -0.22
N PHE A 20 -15.45 7.28 0.81
CA PHE A 20 -15.63 8.51 1.56
C PHE A 20 -15.47 9.78 0.70
N ALA A 21 -14.47 9.82 -0.18
CA ALA A 21 -14.29 10.93 -1.13
C ALA A 21 -15.45 11.05 -2.12
N ALA A 22 -15.97 9.92 -2.62
CA ALA A 22 -17.11 9.91 -3.52
C ALA A 22 -18.38 10.41 -2.83
N GLU A 23 -18.64 10.00 -1.59
CA GLU A 23 -19.77 10.50 -0.79
C GLU A 23 -19.67 12.01 -0.56
N LEU A 24 -18.50 12.53 -0.18
CA LEU A 24 -18.29 13.96 -0.01
C LEU A 24 -18.48 14.77 -1.31
N LEU A 25 -18.06 14.23 -2.46
CA LEU A 25 -18.29 14.88 -3.76
C LEU A 25 -19.76 14.87 -4.17
N LEU A 26 -20.48 13.79 -3.88
CA LEU A 26 -21.91 13.69 -4.15
C LEU A 26 -22.71 14.66 -3.27
N ASP A 27 -22.36 14.77 -1.98
CA ASP A 27 -23.00 15.72 -1.05
C ASP A 27 -22.71 17.18 -1.44
N ALA A 28 -21.47 17.49 -1.84
CA ALA A 28 -21.09 18.83 -2.28
C ALA A 28 -21.72 19.25 -3.63
N SER A 29 -22.11 18.30 -4.48
CA SER A 29 -22.63 18.56 -5.83
C SER A 29 -24.16 18.50 -5.93
N LEU A 30 -24.83 17.78 -5.04
CA LEU A 30 -26.28 17.61 -5.04
C LEU A 30 -26.94 18.53 -4.01
N SER A 31 -27.54 19.62 -4.48
CA SER A 31 -28.31 20.53 -3.64
C SER A 31 -29.53 19.81 -2.98
N GLY A 32 -29.47 19.69 -1.65
CA GLY A 32 -30.62 19.78 -0.72
C GLY A 32 -31.66 18.66 -0.67
N GLY A 33 -31.69 17.68 -1.58
CA GLY A 33 -32.69 16.59 -1.52
C GLY A 33 -32.25 15.26 -2.12
N LEU A 34 -31.46 15.29 -3.19
CA LEU A 34 -30.90 14.08 -3.80
C LEU A 34 -29.67 13.55 -3.08
N ALA A 35 -28.88 14.42 -2.44
CA ALA A 35 -27.77 14.05 -1.57
C ALA A 35 -28.25 13.11 -0.45
N ALA A 36 -29.32 13.48 0.26
CA ALA A 36 -29.90 12.66 1.33
C ALA A 36 -30.42 11.28 0.89
N SER A 37 -30.79 11.12 -0.39
CA SER A 37 -31.21 9.84 -0.97
C SER A 37 -30.06 9.01 -1.55
N ALA A 38 -28.96 9.65 -1.97
CA ALA A 38 -27.77 9.01 -2.54
C ALA A 38 -26.72 8.68 -1.47
N SER A 39 -26.63 9.50 -0.41
CA SER A 39 -26.05 9.15 0.89
C SER A 39 -27.02 8.17 1.57
N GLY A 40 -27.22 7.01 0.95
CA GLY A 40 -27.96 5.93 1.55
C GLY A 40 -27.36 5.72 2.92
N ARG A 41 -28.13 6.04 3.96
CA ARG A 41 -27.77 5.85 5.36
C ARG A 41 -26.97 4.57 5.43
N TRP A 42 -25.69 4.67 5.79
CA TRP A 42 -24.82 3.52 5.98
C TRP A 42 -25.66 2.41 6.60
N PRO A 43 -25.66 1.18 6.04
CA PRO A 43 -26.62 0.15 6.41
C PRO A 43 -26.80 0.16 7.92
N VAL A 44 -28.03 0.28 8.42
CA VAL A 44 -28.31 0.61 9.84
C VAL A 44 -27.54 -0.28 10.81
N TRP A 45 -27.21 -1.51 10.41
CA TRP A 45 -26.34 -2.45 11.12
C TRP A 45 -24.92 -1.90 11.42
N ILE A 46 -24.38 -1.02 10.57
CA ILE A 46 -23.01 -0.50 10.62
C ILE A 46 -23.07 0.69 11.55
N ALA A 47 -23.99 1.62 11.30
CA ALA A 47 -24.26 2.72 12.21
C ALA A 47 -24.57 2.24 13.65
N SER A 48 -25.22 1.08 13.82
CA SER A 48 -25.52 0.50 15.13
C SER A 48 -24.38 -0.30 15.78
N HIS A 49 -23.39 -0.77 15.03
CA HIS A 49 -22.18 -1.44 15.57
C HIS A 49 -21.06 -0.46 15.93
N PHE A 50 -21.14 0.77 15.43
CA PHE A 50 -20.15 1.83 15.66
C PHE A 50 -20.77 3.00 16.45
N ASP A 51 -21.59 2.70 17.48
CA ASP A 51 -22.19 3.68 18.42
C ASP A 51 -22.75 4.96 17.79
N GLY A 52 -23.42 4.84 16.64
CA GLY A 52 -24.09 5.99 16.03
C GLY A 52 -23.17 6.86 15.19
N LEU A 53 -22.37 6.26 14.28
CA LEU A 53 -21.87 6.95 13.06
C LEU A 53 -22.98 7.46 12.12
N GLY A 54 -24.24 7.45 12.55
CA GLY A 54 -25.40 7.98 11.85
C GLY A 54 -25.31 9.46 11.44
N PRO A 55 -24.54 10.33 12.13
CA PRO A 55 -24.22 11.68 11.67
C PRO A 55 -22.73 11.81 11.30
N MET A 56 -22.10 10.79 10.71
CA MET A 56 -20.73 10.91 10.17
C MET A 56 -20.63 11.99 9.07
N LEU A 57 -21.79 12.41 8.56
CA LEU A 57 -21.98 13.59 7.72
C LEU A 57 -23.10 14.48 8.32
N GLU A 58 -23.02 14.81 9.60
CA GLU A 58 -23.63 16.09 10.01
C GLU A 58 -23.00 17.15 9.08
N PRO A 59 -23.79 18.02 8.42
CA PRO A 59 -23.31 18.81 7.30
C PRO A 59 -22.11 19.65 7.74
N LEU A 60 -20.91 19.16 7.41
CA LEU A 60 -19.68 19.93 7.42
C LEU A 60 -20.01 21.18 6.61
N ASN A 61 -19.78 22.38 7.16
CA ASN A 61 -19.97 23.64 6.44
C ASN A 61 -19.47 23.47 5.00
N GLY A 62 -20.39 23.53 4.03
CA GLY A 62 -20.22 22.99 2.67
C GLY A 62 -18.99 23.52 1.91
N SER A 63 -18.38 24.59 2.40
CA SER A 63 -17.11 25.14 1.91
C SER A 63 -15.90 24.19 2.03
N PHE A 64 -15.87 23.26 2.99
CA PHE A 64 -14.70 22.38 3.23
C PHE A 64 -14.81 20.98 2.64
N GLN A 65 -16.02 20.55 2.28
CA GLN A 65 -16.30 19.21 1.72
C GLN A 65 -15.49 18.88 0.44
N PRO A 66 -15.39 19.75 -0.58
CA PRO A 66 -14.64 19.40 -1.80
C PRO A 66 -13.13 19.31 -1.57
N LEU A 67 -12.58 20.14 -0.68
CA LEU A 67 -11.17 20.08 -0.30
C LEU A 67 -10.88 18.76 0.42
N LEU A 68 -11.74 18.37 1.35
CA LEU A 68 -11.59 17.11 2.06
C LEU A 68 -11.73 15.90 1.13
N ALA A 69 -12.68 15.94 0.21
CA ALA A 69 -12.83 14.89 -0.81
C ALA A 69 -11.57 14.76 -1.68
N LEU A 70 -10.98 15.89 -2.08
CA LEU A 70 -9.71 15.91 -2.83
C LEU A 70 -8.57 15.27 -2.02
N VAL A 71 -8.46 15.59 -0.73
CA VAL A 71 -7.44 14.99 0.16
C VAL A 71 -7.64 13.49 0.28
N CYS A 72 -8.87 13.03 0.54
CA CYS A 72 -9.18 11.60 0.64
C CYS A 72 -8.95 10.85 -0.68
N ALA A 73 -9.35 11.42 -1.82
CA ALA A 73 -9.09 10.87 -3.14
C ALA A 73 -7.58 10.79 -3.43
N THR A 74 -6.82 11.82 -3.06
CA THR A 74 -5.36 11.82 -3.21
C THR A 74 -4.72 10.71 -2.38
N LEU A 75 -5.13 10.53 -1.12
CA LEU A 75 -4.64 9.45 -0.28
C LEU A 75 -5.03 8.06 -0.85
N ALA A 76 -6.25 7.90 -1.37
CA ALA A 76 -6.66 6.67 -2.04
C ALA A 76 -5.78 6.36 -3.26
N ILE A 77 -5.44 7.37 -4.07
CA ILE A 77 -4.51 7.23 -5.20
C ILE A 77 -3.10 6.84 -4.73
N VAL A 78 -2.61 7.39 -3.61
CA VAL A 78 -1.31 7.01 -3.02
C VAL A 78 -1.32 5.53 -2.62
N PHE A 79 -2.37 5.04 -1.95
CA PHE A 79 -2.50 3.62 -1.62
C PHE A 79 -2.63 2.73 -2.86
N ALA A 80 -3.42 3.15 -3.86
CA ALA A 80 -3.56 2.44 -5.14
C ALA A 80 -2.21 2.36 -5.88
N SER A 81 -1.44 3.45 -5.87
CA SER A 81 -0.10 3.50 -6.46
C SER A 81 0.87 2.58 -5.72
N GLY A 82 0.82 2.58 -4.38
CA GLY A 82 1.59 1.65 -3.54
C GLY A 82 1.27 0.19 -3.86
N LEU A 83 -0.02 -0.17 -3.94
CA LEU A 83 -0.48 -1.49 -4.35
C LEU A 83 -0.05 -1.87 -5.76
N HIS A 84 -0.15 -0.93 -6.71
CA HIS A 84 0.32 -1.14 -8.08
C HIS A 84 1.82 -1.45 -8.11
N VAL A 85 2.62 -0.71 -7.35
CA VAL A 85 4.05 -0.97 -7.22
C VAL A 85 4.29 -2.35 -6.61
N ILE A 86 3.64 -2.70 -5.48
CA ILE A 86 3.78 -4.04 -4.84
C ILE A 86 3.49 -5.18 -5.82
N HIS A 87 2.42 -5.07 -6.61
CA HIS A 87 2.02 -6.13 -7.53
C HIS A 87 2.86 -6.19 -8.81
N ARG A 88 3.42 -5.07 -9.26
CA ARG A 88 4.19 -4.99 -10.50
C ARG A 88 5.69 -5.22 -10.29
N SER A 89 6.24 -4.88 -9.13
CA SER A 89 7.66 -5.05 -8.83
C SER A 89 7.97 -6.51 -8.51
N ARG A 90 8.42 -7.27 -9.51
CA ARG A 90 8.88 -8.66 -9.29
C ARG A 90 10.17 -8.78 -8.45
N ALA A 91 10.96 -7.72 -8.27
CA ALA A 91 12.18 -7.76 -7.43
C ALA A 91 12.89 -6.40 -7.24
N ALA A 92 12.51 -5.34 -7.95
CA ALA A 92 13.43 -4.23 -8.20
C ALA A 92 13.42 -3.08 -7.18
N ASP A 93 12.35 -2.84 -6.41
CA ASP A 93 12.32 -1.70 -5.47
C ASP A 93 11.25 -1.81 -4.37
N PRO A 94 11.40 -2.75 -3.41
CA PRO A 94 10.45 -2.91 -2.30
C PRO A 94 10.32 -1.65 -1.43
N GLY A 95 11.40 -0.86 -1.31
CA GLY A 95 11.44 0.35 -0.50
C GLY A 95 10.50 1.45 -1.00
N ARG A 96 10.32 1.57 -2.32
CA ARG A 96 9.42 2.59 -2.89
C ARG A 96 7.95 2.33 -2.57
N ALA A 97 7.51 1.08 -2.62
CA ALA A 97 6.12 0.72 -2.33
C ALA A 97 5.79 0.96 -0.85
N GLU A 98 6.72 0.60 0.04
CA GLU A 98 6.57 0.83 1.49
C GLU A 98 6.58 2.32 1.84
N THR A 99 7.41 3.12 1.17
CA THR A 99 7.44 4.58 1.37
C THR A 99 6.12 5.21 0.97
N LEU A 100 5.51 4.75 -0.14
CA LEU A 100 4.19 5.23 -0.56
C LEU A 100 3.09 4.85 0.43
N ILE A 101 3.03 3.60 0.86
CA ILE A 101 1.99 3.13 1.79
C ILE A 101 2.19 3.73 3.19
N GLY A 102 3.43 3.80 3.67
CA GLY A 102 3.78 4.47 4.92
C GLY A 102 3.47 5.97 4.88
N GLY A 103 3.77 6.63 3.77
CA GLY A 103 3.38 8.03 3.53
C GLY A 103 1.86 8.21 3.51
N GLY A 104 1.12 7.29 2.89
CA GLY A 104 -0.34 7.25 2.93
C GLY A 104 -0.88 7.13 4.35
N LEU A 105 -0.35 6.21 5.16
CA LEU A 105 -0.74 6.04 6.56
C LEU A 105 -0.41 7.27 7.41
N ALA A 106 0.77 7.88 7.20
CA ALA A 106 1.13 9.12 7.87
C ALA A 106 0.16 10.26 7.50
N GLY A 107 -0.23 10.34 6.22
CA GLY A 107 -1.25 11.28 5.75
C GLY A 107 -2.61 11.06 6.42
N VAL A 108 -3.05 9.80 6.57
CA VAL A 108 -4.26 9.45 7.31
C VAL A 108 -4.15 9.82 8.79
N ALA A 109 -3.00 9.57 9.42
CA ALA A 109 -2.76 9.94 10.81
C ALA A 109 -2.81 11.47 11.00
N ILE A 110 -2.18 12.24 10.11
CA ILE A 110 -2.25 13.71 10.12
C ILE A 110 -3.69 14.17 9.96
N LEU A 111 -4.44 13.57 9.03
CA LEU A 111 -5.86 13.89 8.83
C LEU A 111 -6.69 13.59 10.09
N ALA A 112 -6.44 12.46 10.76
CA ALA A 112 -7.11 12.10 12.02
C ALA A 112 -6.77 13.06 13.16
N VAL A 113 -5.51 13.49 13.30
CA VAL A 113 -5.09 14.50 14.28
C VAL A 113 -5.74 15.85 13.97
N ALA A 114 -5.72 16.28 12.70
CA ALA A 114 -6.32 17.54 12.26
C ALA A 114 -7.84 17.56 12.49
N ALA A 115 -8.52 16.45 12.19
CA ALA A 115 -9.94 16.27 12.46
C ALA A 115 -10.25 16.42 13.95
N ARG A 116 -9.49 15.72 14.80
CA ARG A 116 -9.64 15.78 16.26
C ARG A 116 -9.37 17.19 16.82
N ALA A 117 -8.31 17.84 16.35
CA ALA A 117 -7.94 19.19 16.80
C ALA A 117 -8.95 20.25 16.36
N SER A 118 -9.57 20.07 15.19
CA SER A 118 -10.58 21.00 14.64
C SER A 118 -11.99 20.71 15.15
N GLY A 119 -12.19 19.63 15.91
CA GLY A 119 -13.52 19.17 16.34
C GLY A 119 -14.42 18.76 15.17
N LEU A 120 -13.84 18.45 14.01
CA LEU A 120 -14.60 18.10 12.80
C LEU A 120 -14.79 16.57 12.74
N PRO A 121 -16.02 16.07 12.52
CA PRO A 121 -16.31 14.63 12.42
C PRO A 121 -15.91 14.06 11.04
N ILE A 122 -14.69 14.34 10.60
CA ILE A 122 -14.17 13.99 9.26
C ILE A 122 -13.90 12.49 9.11
N LEU A 123 -13.66 11.81 10.22
CA LEU A 123 -13.39 10.38 10.30
C LEU A 123 -14.17 9.86 11.52
N PRO A 124 -14.37 8.55 11.69
CA PRO A 124 -14.95 7.97 12.90
C PRO A 124 -13.96 8.06 14.06
N VAL A 125 -13.43 9.27 14.30
CA VAL A 125 -12.57 9.71 15.39
C VAL A 125 -13.47 10.54 16.30
N GLU A 126 -14.49 9.90 16.85
CA GLU A 126 -15.16 10.49 17.99
C GLU A 126 -14.13 10.73 19.10
N PRO A 127 -14.37 11.70 20.00
CA PRO A 127 -13.64 11.82 21.25
C PRO A 127 -13.98 10.63 22.16
N GLY A 128 -13.56 9.42 21.77
CA GLY A 128 -13.87 8.15 22.44
C GLY A 128 -13.56 6.92 21.58
N SER A 129 -13.66 7.02 20.25
CA SER A 129 -13.45 5.87 19.36
C SER A 129 -11.95 5.57 19.15
N SER A 130 -11.49 4.52 19.81
CA SER A 130 -10.11 4.00 19.69
C SER A 130 -9.83 3.35 18.33
N LEU A 131 -10.85 3.12 17.50
CA LEU A 131 -10.81 2.22 16.35
C LEU A 131 -9.93 2.73 15.19
N VAL A 132 -9.94 4.04 14.89
CA VAL A 132 -9.07 4.60 13.82
C VAL A 132 -7.59 4.48 14.22
N TRP A 133 -7.29 4.73 15.50
CA TRP A 133 -5.94 4.60 16.03
C TRP A 133 -5.49 3.14 16.08
N VAL A 134 -6.39 2.22 16.45
CA VAL A 134 -6.14 0.78 16.39
C VAL A 134 -5.93 0.32 14.95
N ALA A 135 -6.73 0.78 13.99
CA ALA A 135 -6.57 0.44 12.58
C ALA A 135 -5.25 0.97 12.00
N LEU A 136 -4.85 2.20 12.36
CA LEU A 136 -3.54 2.76 12.00
C LEU A 136 -2.39 1.94 12.61
N ALA A 137 -2.50 1.58 13.89
CA ALA A 137 -1.50 0.76 14.58
C ALA A 137 -1.39 -0.62 13.93
N LEU A 138 -2.51 -1.29 13.66
CA LEU A 138 -2.53 -2.59 12.98
C LEU A 138 -1.97 -2.51 11.54
N SER A 139 -2.24 -1.42 10.83
CA SER A 139 -1.68 -1.19 9.48
C SER A 139 -0.17 -0.97 9.52
N ALA A 140 0.33 -0.25 10.53
CA ALA A 140 1.76 -0.09 10.76
C ALA A 140 2.43 -1.41 11.16
N VAL A 141 1.78 -2.21 12.00
CA VAL A 141 2.23 -3.57 12.35
C VAL A 141 2.27 -4.47 11.12
N ALA A 142 1.27 -4.40 10.22
CA ALA A 142 1.27 -5.16 8.97
C ALA A 142 2.46 -4.80 8.06
N LEU A 143 2.79 -3.51 7.95
CA LEU A 143 3.99 -3.04 7.23
C LEU A 143 5.29 -3.56 7.87
N LEU A 144 5.40 -3.49 9.19
CA LEU A 144 6.58 -3.97 9.92
C LEU A 144 6.71 -5.49 9.84
N PHE A 145 5.59 -6.21 9.90
CA PHE A 145 5.57 -7.67 9.77
C PHE A 145 6.06 -8.11 8.40
N ASP A 146 5.53 -7.52 7.32
CA ASP A 146 5.99 -7.83 5.96
C ASP A 146 7.48 -7.46 5.80
N ARG A 147 7.96 -6.37 6.41
CA ARG A 147 9.40 -6.01 6.45
C ARG A 147 10.26 -7.07 7.15
N LEU A 148 9.83 -7.56 8.31
CA LEU A 148 10.56 -8.56 9.10
C LEU A 148 10.56 -9.95 8.45
N VAL A 149 9.51 -10.29 7.71
CA VAL A 149 9.41 -11.55 6.98
C VAL A 149 10.23 -11.53 5.68
N ASP A 150 10.33 -10.37 5.02
CA ASP A 150 11.08 -10.22 3.75
C ASP A 150 12.60 -10.03 3.96
N THR A 151 13.07 -9.88 5.21
CA THR A 151 14.52 -9.83 5.54
C THR A 151 15.21 -11.20 5.51
N GLY A 152 14.49 -12.29 5.26
CA GLY A 152 15.07 -13.58 4.90
C GLY A 152 15.34 -13.66 3.38
N ASP A 153 16.57 -13.98 3.00
CA ASP A 153 16.97 -14.59 1.73
C ASP A 153 17.23 -13.70 0.49
N ALA A 154 16.67 -12.50 0.32
CA ALA A 154 16.83 -11.80 -0.98
C ALA A 154 18.25 -11.24 -1.26
N GLN A 155 19.05 -10.95 -0.23
CA GLN A 155 20.42 -10.47 -0.37
C GLN A 155 21.44 -11.61 -0.33
N ASP A 156 21.21 -12.59 0.54
CA ASP A 156 21.99 -13.84 0.59
C ASP A 156 21.85 -14.64 -0.71
N ASP A 157 20.68 -14.68 -1.34
CA ASP A 157 20.48 -15.39 -2.62
C ASP A 157 21.29 -14.77 -3.77
N ARG A 158 21.43 -13.44 -3.80
CA ARG A 158 22.23 -12.75 -4.84
C ARG A 158 23.72 -12.88 -4.60
N GLU A 159 24.15 -12.82 -3.34
CA GLU A 159 25.55 -13.07 -2.98
C GLU A 159 25.91 -14.54 -3.22
N PHE A 160 24.99 -15.47 -2.96
CA PHE A 160 25.14 -16.88 -3.27
C PHE A 160 25.19 -17.14 -4.78
N GLU A 161 24.27 -16.57 -5.58
CA GLU A 161 24.33 -16.66 -7.05
C GLU A 161 25.61 -16.04 -7.63
N ALA A 162 26.05 -14.90 -7.09
CA ALA A 162 27.32 -14.28 -7.46
C ALA A 162 28.52 -15.18 -7.12
N SER A 163 28.49 -15.83 -5.96
CA SER A 163 29.52 -16.78 -5.52
C SER A 163 29.55 -18.03 -6.40
N VAL A 164 28.38 -18.61 -6.69
CA VAL A 164 28.24 -19.81 -7.53
C VAL A 164 28.67 -19.52 -8.97
N SER A 165 28.30 -18.36 -9.53
CA SER A 165 28.74 -17.96 -10.87
C SER A 165 30.25 -17.73 -10.94
N ALA A 166 30.86 -17.11 -9.92
CA ALA A 166 32.30 -16.94 -9.85
C ALA A 166 33.07 -18.27 -9.78
N ILE A 167 32.53 -19.26 -9.05
CA ILE A 167 33.08 -20.62 -8.99
C ILE A 167 32.94 -21.32 -10.35
N ALA A 168 31.78 -21.21 -11.01
CA ALA A 168 31.56 -21.79 -12.34
C ALA A 168 32.52 -21.22 -13.39
N ASP A 169 32.76 -19.91 -13.37
CA ASP A 169 33.72 -19.22 -14.24
C ASP A 169 35.17 -19.65 -13.98
N SER A 170 35.53 -19.82 -12.71
CA SER A 170 36.82 -20.36 -12.30
C SER A 170 37.06 -21.77 -12.86
N LEU A 171 36.07 -22.66 -12.69
CA LEU A 171 36.11 -24.02 -13.21
C LEU A 171 36.18 -24.03 -14.74
N ALA A 172 35.38 -23.21 -15.43
CA ALA A 172 35.42 -23.11 -16.89
C ALA A 172 36.80 -22.66 -17.41
N ARG A 173 37.46 -21.72 -16.72
CA ARG A 173 38.82 -21.30 -17.03
C ARG A 173 39.84 -22.42 -16.81
N GLN A 174 39.74 -23.16 -15.70
CA GLN A 174 40.61 -24.31 -15.44
C GLN A 174 40.40 -25.41 -16.47
N THR A 175 39.17 -25.77 -16.81
CA THR A 175 38.88 -26.79 -17.81
C THR A 175 39.45 -26.41 -19.18
N ARG A 176 39.44 -25.13 -19.58
CA ARG A 176 40.08 -24.67 -20.81
C ARG A 176 41.61 -24.80 -20.80
N LEU A 177 42.24 -24.61 -19.65
CA LEU A 177 43.70 -24.74 -19.50
C LEU A 177 44.17 -26.20 -19.48
N TYR A 178 43.34 -27.11 -18.96
CA TYR A 178 43.68 -28.52 -18.81
C TYR A 178 43.04 -29.44 -19.86
N THR A 179 42.15 -28.94 -20.73
CA THR A 179 41.67 -29.70 -21.88
C THR A 179 42.73 -29.64 -22.97
N PRO A 180 43.41 -30.76 -23.28
CA PRO A 180 44.40 -30.76 -24.34
C PRO A 180 43.66 -30.47 -25.64
N SER A 181 44.05 -29.38 -26.31
CA SER A 181 43.65 -29.13 -27.69
C SER A 181 44.16 -30.31 -28.51
N HIS A 182 43.28 -31.26 -28.84
CA HIS A 182 43.54 -32.28 -29.85
C HIS A 182 43.65 -31.56 -31.19
N THR A 183 44.79 -30.91 -31.43
CA THR A 183 45.24 -30.45 -32.74
C THR A 183 45.43 -31.70 -33.57
N ARG A 184 44.36 -32.08 -34.26
CA ARG A 184 44.34 -33.12 -35.28
C ARG A 184 45.23 -32.64 -36.42
N SER A 185 46.54 -32.90 -36.32
CA SER A 185 47.48 -32.75 -37.42
C SER A 185 47.17 -33.84 -38.45
N GLY A 186 46.14 -33.60 -39.26
CA GLY A 186 45.81 -34.40 -40.43
C GLY A 186 46.85 -34.15 -41.51
N HIS A 187 47.99 -34.85 -41.38
CA HIS A 187 49.01 -34.98 -42.40
C HIS A 187 48.48 -35.93 -43.49
N GLY A 188 47.61 -35.43 -44.36
CA GLY A 188 47.08 -36.14 -45.52
C GLY A 188 47.78 -35.71 -46.80
N ARG A 189 49.02 -36.20 -46.99
CA ARG A 189 49.66 -36.26 -48.31
C ARG A 189 48.84 -37.21 -49.20
N ARG A 190 48.24 -36.69 -50.27
CA ARG A 190 48.43 -37.11 -51.68
C ARG A 190 47.40 -36.44 -52.57
#